data_AF-A0A537LHU1-F1
#
_entry.id   AF-A0A537LHU1-F1
#
_cell.length_a   1.000
_cell.length_b   1.000
_cell.length_c   1.000
_cell.angle_alpha   90.00
_cell.angle_beta   90.00
_cell.angle_gamma   90.00
#
_symmetry.space_group_name_H-M   'P 1'
#
loop_
_entity.id
_entity.type
_entity.pdbx_description
1 polymer ?
#
loop_
_entity_poly.entity_id
_entity_poly.type
_entity_poly.pdbx_seq_one_letter_code
_entity_poly.pdbx_strand_id
1 'polypeptide(L)'
;MLHGNALALPFPDRAVDVVICGLALHHFPYDEAVRVLREIARVARHGFIVNDILRSWGAYLGAWLDTRLLSRNRLARHDGPLSVLRSFTVDEFRAMVTQAGLSGVEVRRHPMFRVALIRWPPTRDPPRRPRRLGAERGNAESPTPAPPARGGARERETVSPRT
;
A
#
# COMPACT_ATOMS: atom_id res chain seq x y z
N MET A 1 -20.95 -3.61 -11.33
CA MET A 1 -20.04 -2.52 -10.92
C MET A 1 -20.38 -2.13 -9.49
N LEU A 2 -19.39 -1.82 -8.66
CA LEU A 2 -19.61 -1.29 -7.31
C LEU A 2 -19.78 0.22 -7.38
N HIS A 3 -20.79 0.77 -6.68
CA HIS A 3 -21.01 2.20 -6.54
C HIS A 3 -20.71 2.57 -5.08
N GLY A 4 -19.88 3.60 -4.86
CA GLY A 4 -19.58 4.09 -3.52
C GLY A 4 -19.21 5.59 -3.52
N ASN A 5 -19.19 6.17 -2.33
CA ASN A 5 -18.76 7.55 -2.10
C ASN A 5 -17.28 7.55 -1.71
N ALA A 6 -16.43 8.32 -2.38
CA ALA A 6 -15.01 8.42 -2.05
C ALA A 6 -14.75 9.00 -0.64
N LEU A 7 -15.71 9.75 -0.08
CA LEU A 7 -15.66 10.28 1.29
C LEU A 7 -15.99 9.24 2.36
N ALA A 8 -16.50 8.06 1.95
CA ALA A 8 -16.87 6.94 2.82
C ALA A 8 -16.85 5.65 2.01
N LEU A 9 -15.65 5.09 1.81
CA LEU A 9 -15.47 3.91 0.98
C LEU A 9 -16.18 2.70 1.62
N PRO A 10 -16.97 1.90 0.86
CA PRO A 10 -17.78 0.81 1.39
C PRO A 10 -16.95 -0.46 1.67
N PHE A 11 -15.75 -0.27 2.23
CA PHE A 11 -14.82 -1.33 2.57
C PHE A 11 -14.37 -1.17 4.03
N PRO A 12 -14.18 -2.29 4.74
CA PRO A 12 -13.55 -2.24 6.05
C PRO A 12 -12.08 -1.79 5.94
N ASP A 13 -11.47 -1.52 7.08
CA ASP A 13 -10.07 -1.13 7.15
C ASP A 13 -9.18 -2.22 6.54
N ARG A 14 -8.16 -1.81 5.78
CA ARG A 14 -7.15 -2.71 5.20
C ARG A 14 -7.74 -3.83 4.32
N ALA A 15 -8.90 -3.59 3.72
CA ALA A 15 -9.63 -4.54 2.87
C ALA A 15 -8.93 -4.82 1.53
N VAL A 16 -8.19 -3.85 1.00
CA VAL A 16 -7.50 -3.97 -0.30
C VAL A 16 -6.01 -3.80 -0.14
N ASP A 17 -5.21 -4.48 -0.96
CA ASP A 17 -3.76 -4.43 -0.80
C ASP A 17 -3.18 -3.07 -1.16
N VAL A 18 -3.63 -2.49 -2.28
CA VAL A 18 -3.20 -1.18 -2.79
C VAL A 18 -4.40 -0.41 -3.32
N VAL A 19 -4.43 0.90 -3.09
CA VAL A 19 -5.42 1.81 -3.69
C VAL A 19 -4.75 2.70 -4.73
N ILE A 20 -5.38 2.87 -5.89
CA ILE A 20 -4.95 3.81 -6.92
C ILE A 20 -6.07 4.82 -7.15
N CYS A 21 -5.75 6.11 -7.02
CA CYS A 21 -6.64 7.22 -7.34
C CYS A 21 -6.00 8.02 -8.47
N GLY A 22 -6.59 8.01 -9.65
CA GLY A 22 -6.06 8.69 -10.83
C GLY A 22 -6.98 9.82 -11.27
N LEU A 23 -6.44 11.03 -11.37
CA LEU A 23 -7.11 12.20 -11.95
C LEU A 23 -8.49 12.51 -11.34
N ALA A 24 -8.65 12.24 -10.04
CA ALA A 24 -9.93 12.41 -9.37
C ALA A 24 -9.86 13.33 -8.14
N LEU A 25 -8.71 13.43 -7.48
CA LEU A 25 -8.63 14.12 -6.19
C LEU A 25 -8.90 15.63 -6.34
N HIS A 26 -8.48 16.24 -7.44
CA HIS A 26 -8.76 17.64 -7.78
C HIS A 26 -10.24 17.98 -8.02
N HIS A 27 -11.15 16.99 -8.05
CA HIS A 27 -12.58 17.26 -8.12
C HIS A 27 -13.20 17.58 -6.75
N PHE A 28 -12.50 17.26 -5.66
CA PHE A 28 -12.97 17.51 -4.31
C PHE A 28 -12.47 18.87 -3.82
N PRO A 29 -13.29 19.63 -3.05
CA PRO A 29 -12.81 20.73 -2.24
C PRO A 29 -11.66 20.27 -1.34
N TYR A 30 -10.79 21.18 -0.93
CA TYR A 30 -9.57 20.84 -0.18
C TYR A 30 -9.84 19.93 1.05
N ASP A 31 -10.79 20.30 1.92
CA ASP A 31 -11.10 19.52 3.13
C ASP A 31 -11.70 18.14 2.81
N GLU A 32 -12.46 18.04 1.72
CA GLU A 32 -12.98 16.76 1.23
C GLU A 32 -11.86 15.91 0.63
N ALA A 33 -10.91 16.50 -0.10
CA ALA A 33 -9.74 15.80 -0.62
C ALA A 33 -8.87 15.23 0.52
N VAL A 34 -8.69 15.98 1.62
CA VAL A 34 -8.07 15.46 2.85
C VAL A 34 -8.83 14.22 3.35
N ARG A 35 -10.17 14.26 3.40
CA ARG A 35 -10.99 13.11 3.83
C ARG A 35 -10.88 11.92 2.88
N VAL A 36 -10.87 12.16 1.57
CA VAL A 36 -10.65 11.11 0.56
C VAL A 36 -9.28 10.45 0.77
N LEU A 37 -8.22 11.23 1.03
CA LEU A 37 -6.90 10.66 1.34
C LEU A 37 -6.92 9.79 2.59
N ARG A 38 -7.65 10.19 3.64
CA ARG A 38 -7.83 9.36 4.85
C ARG A 38 -8.54 8.05 4.52
N GLU A 39 -9.62 8.09 3.75
CA GLU A 39 -10.37 6.89 3.36
C GLU A 39 -9.54 5.95 2.49
N ILE A 40 -8.81 6.49 1.51
CA ILE A 40 -7.85 5.74 0.70
C ILE A 40 -6.82 5.04 1.59
N ALA A 41 -6.25 5.76 2.55
CA ALA A 41 -5.26 5.20 3.47
C ALA A 41 -5.84 4.17 4.44
N ARG A 42 -7.10 4.35 4.89
CA ARG A 42 -7.81 3.45 5.81
C ARG A 42 -8.04 2.08 5.18
N VAL A 43 -8.54 2.05 3.95
CA VAL A 43 -8.87 0.78 3.27
C VAL A 43 -7.63 0.10 2.68
N ALA A 44 -6.55 0.83 2.43
CA ALA A 44 -5.29 0.31 1.92
C ALA A 44 -4.49 -0.46 2.99
N ARG A 45 -4.17 -1.73 2.72
CA ARG A 45 -3.36 -2.56 3.59
C ARG A 45 -1.87 -2.23 3.51
N HIS A 46 -1.35 -2.09 2.30
CA HIS A 46 0.08 -1.89 2.06
C HIS A 46 0.39 -0.45 1.66
N GLY A 47 -0.44 0.18 0.82
CA GLY A 47 -0.13 1.54 0.37
C GLY A 47 -1.10 2.07 -0.67
N PHE A 48 -0.80 3.25 -1.18
CA PHE A 48 -1.61 3.87 -2.20
C PHE A 48 -0.76 4.73 -3.15
N ILE A 49 -1.32 4.97 -4.33
CA ILE A 49 -0.81 5.93 -5.31
C ILE A 49 -1.96 6.86 -5.68
N VAL A 50 -1.80 8.15 -5.44
CA VAL A 50 -2.68 9.18 -6.00
C VAL A 50 -1.91 9.93 -7.08
N ASN A 51 -2.35 9.81 -8.33
CA ASN A 51 -1.79 10.56 -9.46
C ASN A 51 -2.75 11.68 -9.85
N ASP A 52 -2.27 12.91 -9.84
CA ASP A 52 -3.06 14.09 -10.18
C ASP A 52 -2.25 15.11 -11.01
N ILE A 53 -2.88 16.22 -11.36
CA ILE A 53 -2.27 17.36 -12.04
C ILE A 53 -1.88 18.45 -11.05
N LEU A 54 -0.90 19.27 -11.40
CA LEU A 54 -0.47 20.42 -10.61
C LEU A 54 -1.17 21.68 -11.08
N ARG A 55 -1.74 22.41 -10.12
CA ARG A 55 -2.17 23.78 -10.38
C ARG A 55 -0.95 24.67 -10.55
N SER A 56 -0.79 25.20 -11.76
CA SER A 56 0.22 26.19 -12.09
C SER A 56 -0.21 26.95 -13.35
N TRP A 57 0.30 28.16 -13.52
CA TRP A 57 0.03 28.96 -14.72
C TRP A 57 0.51 28.27 -16.00
N GLY A 58 1.66 27.58 -15.95
CA GLY A 58 2.16 26.78 -17.08
C GLY A 58 1.23 25.62 -17.44
N ALA A 59 0.71 24.90 -16.45
CA ALA A 59 -0.27 23.85 -16.67
C ALA A 59 -1.58 24.39 -17.26
N TYR A 60 -2.04 25.55 -16.79
CA TYR A 60 -3.25 26.19 -17.27
C TYR A 60 -3.09 26.60 -18.74
N LEU A 61 -2.00 27.30 -19.07
CA LEU A 61 -1.73 27.72 -20.44
C LEU A 61 -1.53 26.52 -21.37
N GLY A 62 -0.83 25.48 -20.89
CA GLY A 62 -0.66 24.22 -21.61
C GLY A 62 -2.00 23.56 -21.92
N ALA A 63 -2.87 23.39 -20.93
CA ALA A 63 -4.21 22.83 -21.13
C ALA A 63 -5.09 23.72 -22.02
N TRP A 64 -4.97 25.04 -21.89
CA TRP A 64 -5.72 26.00 -22.71
C TRP A 64 -5.32 25.94 -24.19
N LEU A 65 -4.01 25.82 -24.48
CA LEU A 65 -3.48 25.65 -25.83
C LEU A 65 -3.84 24.28 -26.39
N ASP A 66 -3.54 23.21 -25.65
CA ASP A 66 -3.75 21.82 -26.06
C ASP A 66 -5.22 21.59 -26.44
N THR A 67 -6.14 21.99 -25.58
CA THR A 67 -7.57 21.79 -25.84
C THR A 67 -8.10 22.65 -27.00
N ARG A 68 -7.50 23.80 -27.30
CA ARG A 68 -7.90 24.64 -28.45
C ARG A 68 -7.30 24.18 -29.77
N LEU A 69 -6.05 23.70 -29.74
CA LEU A 69 -5.32 23.28 -30.92
C LEU A 69 -5.67 21.85 -31.33
N LEU A 70 -5.82 20.94 -30.37
CA LEU A 70 -6.00 19.51 -30.64
C LEU A 70 -7.44 19.02 -30.43
N SER A 71 -8.24 19.67 -29.58
CA SER A 71 -9.61 19.22 -29.32
C SER A 71 -10.65 19.95 -30.17
N ARG A 72 -11.45 19.17 -30.90
CA ARG A 72 -12.66 19.63 -31.58
C ARG A 72 -13.87 19.68 -30.63
N ASN A 73 -13.76 19.11 -29.42
CA ASN A 73 -14.84 19.07 -28.44
C ASN A 73 -14.89 20.36 -27.61
N ARG A 74 -16.03 21.05 -27.64
CA ARG A 74 -16.28 22.27 -26.86
C ARG A 74 -16.16 22.04 -25.35
N LEU A 75 -16.57 20.88 -24.85
CA LEU A 75 -16.50 20.55 -23.42
C LEU A 75 -15.04 20.47 -22.96
N ALA A 76 -14.18 19.78 -23.71
CA ALA A 76 -12.76 19.66 -23.38
C ALA A 76 -12.03 21.03 -23.34
N ARG A 77 -12.41 21.98 -24.23
CA ARG A 77 -11.83 23.35 -24.25
C ARG A 77 -12.09 24.15 -22.99
N HIS A 78 -13.19 23.85 -22.31
CA HIS A 78 -13.57 24.51 -21.08
C HIS A 78 -13.08 23.72 -19.86
N ASP A 79 -13.29 22.41 -19.86
CA ASP A 79 -13.04 21.57 -18.70
C ASP A 79 -11.55 21.29 -18.48
N GLY A 80 -10.73 21.26 -19.53
CA GLY A 80 -9.29 21.05 -19.39
C GLY A 80 -8.60 22.15 -18.55
N PRO A 81 -8.69 23.43 -18.94
CA PRO A 81 -8.14 24.53 -18.14
C PRO A 81 -8.77 24.62 -16.75
N LEU A 82 -10.08 24.36 -16.64
CA LEU A 82 -10.78 24.41 -15.37
C LEU A 82 -10.35 23.28 -14.41
N SER A 83 -10.04 22.09 -14.93
CA SER A 83 -9.47 20.99 -14.16
C SER A 83 -8.13 21.40 -13.54
N VAL A 84 -7.26 22.10 -14.28
CA VAL A 84 -6.01 22.63 -13.73
C VAL A 84 -6.27 23.65 -12.61
N LEU A 85 -7.23 24.56 -12.80
CA LEU A 85 -7.55 25.59 -11.81
C LEU A 85 -8.15 25.01 -10.52
N ARG A 86 -8.86 23.88 -10.61
CA ARG A 86 -9.41 23.16 -9.46
C ARG A 86 -8.37 22.32 -8.71
N SER A 87 -7.25 21.99 -9.35
CA SER A 87 -6.22 21.20 -8.72
C SER A 87 -5.43 21.98 -7.67
N PHE A 88 -4.47 21.30 -7.05
CA PHE A 88 -3.67 21.82 -5.96
C PHE A 88 -2.21 22.02 -6.39
N THR A 89 -1.53 22.92 -5.69
CA THR A 89 -0.09 23.09 -5.76
C THR A 89 0.61 21.96 -5.00
N VAL A 90 1.92 21.79 -5.23
CA VAL A 90 2.72 20.78 -4.53
C VAL A 90 2.67 20.99 -3.01
N ASP A 91 2.73 22.26 -2.57
CA ASP A 91 2.73 22.58 -1.14
C ASP A 91 1.35 22.36 -0.51
N GLU A 92 0.27 22.61 -1.24
CA GLU A 92 -1.09 22.24 -0.82
C GLU A 92 -1.23 20.71 -0.70
N PHE A 93 -0.68 19.92 -1.63
CA PHE A 93 -0.66 18.46 -1.50
C PHE A 93 0.13 17.98 -0.29
N ARG A 94 1.29 18.59 0.00
CA ARG A 94 2.07 18.29 1.20
C ARG A 94 1.30 18.64 2.48
N ALA A 95 0.69 19.81 2.51
CA ALA A 95 -0.17 20.22 3.63
C ALA A 95 -1.36 19.26 3.81
N MET A 96 -1.94 18.79 2.71
CA MET A 96 -3.08 17.86 2.71
C MET A 96 -2.69 16.51 3.33
N VAL A 97 -1.51 15.99 2.98
CA VAL A 97 -0.95 14.76 3.58
C VAL A 97 -0.76 14.94 5.08
N THR A 98 -0.18 16.07 5.51
CA THR A 98 0.02 16.39 6.93
C THR A 98 -1.31 16.49 7.67
N GLN A 99 -2.29 17.24 7.12
CA GLN A 99 -3.61 17.39 7.71
C GLN A 99 -4.39 16.07 7.75
N ALA A 100 -4.18 15.19 6.77
CA ALA A 100 -4.75 13.85 6.78
C ALA A 100 -4.16 12.96 7.89
N GLY A 101 -3.08 13.37 8.57
CA GLY A 101 -2.38 12.60 9.59
C GLY A 101 -1.58 11.44 8.99
N LEU A 102 -1.19 11.54 7.72
CA LEU A 102 -0.50 10.47 6.99
C LEU A 102 1.01 10.66 7.07
N SER A 103 1.72 9.59 7.41
CA SER A 103 3.18 9.53 7.43
C SER A 103 3.72 8.60 6.35
N GLY A 104 4.97 8.83 5.92
CA GLY A 104 5.63 8.03 4.90
C GLY A 104 5.01 8.17 3.49
N VAL A 105 4.36 9.30 3.22
CA VAL A 105 3.83 9.63 1.89
C VAL A 105 4.84 10.52 1.18
N GLU A 106 5.31 10.07 0.03
CA GLU A 106 6.17 10.84 -0.86
C GLU A 106 5.32 11.67 -1.81
N VAL A 107 5.59 12.97 -1.92
CA VAL A 107 4.97 13.87 -2.91
C VAL A 107 5.98 14.12 -4.03
N ARG A 108 5.80 13.45 -5.17
CA ARG A 108 6.71 13.50 -6.32
C ARG A 108 6.10 14.31 -7.46
N ARG A 109 6.90 15.19 -8.07
CA ARG A 109 6.53 15.87 -9.31
C ARG A 109 6.97 15.03 -10.51
N HIS A 110 6.15 15.03 -11.54
CA HIS A 110 6.40 14.33 -12.79
C HIS A 110 6.25 15.30 -13.98
N PRO A 111 6.81 14.96 -15.16
CA PRO A 111 6.66 15.77 -16.37
C PRO A 111 5.18 16.05 -16.71
N MET A 112 4.94 17.05 -17.56
CA MET A 112 3.59 17.46 -17.98
C MET A 112 2.68 17.85 -16.80
N PHE A 113 3.26 18.56 -15.83
CA PHE A 113 2.56 19.09 -14.66
C PHE A 113 1.84 18.02 -13.84
N ARG A 114 2.43 16.83 -13.72
CA ARG A 114 1.86 15.73 -12.95
C ARG A 114 2.44 15.68 -11.54
N VAL A 115 1.67 15.13 -10.61
CA VAL A 115 2.08 14.87 -9.24
C VAL A 115 1.59 13.52 -8.79
N ALA A 116 2.43 12.82 -8.03
CA ALA A 116 2.08 11.56 -7.40
C ALA A 116 2.28 11.66 -5.89
N LEU A 117 1.25 11.28 -5.13
CA LEU A 117 1.36 11.00 -3.70
C LEU A 117 1.47 9.48 -3.56
N ILE A 118 2.60 9.01 -3.04
CA ILE A 118 2.92 7.59 -2.99
C ILE A 118 3.20 7.19 -1.55
N ARG A 119 2.44 6.24 -1.04
CA ARG A 119 2.75 5.56 0.23
C ARG A 119 3.17 4.14 -0.08
N TRP A 120 4.44 3.84 0.19
CA TRP A 120 4.97 2.49 0.05
C TRP A 120 4.53 1.60 1.22
N PRO A 121 4.50 0.27 1.03
CA PRO A 121 4.43 -0.66 2.14
C PRO A 121 5.51 -0.31 3.16
N PRO A 122 5.23 -0.37 4.48
CA PRO A 122 6.27 -0.36 5.47
C PRO A 122 7.26 -1.45 5.07
N THR A 123 8.53 -1.08 4.87
CA THR A 123 9.57 -2.00 4.44
C THR A 123 9.48 -3.22 5.35
N ARG A 124 9.01 -4.36 4.83
CA ARG A 124 9.19 -5.61 5.55
C ARG A 124 10.70 -5.80 5.62
N ASP A 125 11.19 -6.26 6.77
CA ASP A 125 12.50 -6.89 6.82
C ASP A 125 12.71 -7.71 5.54
N PRO A 126 13.89 -7.65 4.91
CA PRO A 126 14.16 -8.47 3.73
C PRO A 126 13.73 -9.90 4.05
N PRO A 127 13.10 -10.63 3.10
CA PRO A 127 12.57 -11.95 3.37
C PRO A 127 13.63 -12.75 4.10
N ARG A 128 13.36 -13.13 5.36
CA ARG A 128 14.23 -14.07 6.08
C ARG A 128 14.39 -15.23 5.12
N ARG A 129 15.62 -15.44 4.63
CA ARG A 129 15.93 -16.52 3.69
C ARG A 129 15.16 -17.75 4.16
N PRO A 130 14.35 -18.41 3.31
CA PRO A 130 13.72 -19.64 3.73
C PRO A 130 14.84 -20.53 4.28
N ARG A 131 14.75 -20.86 5.57
CA ARG A 131 15.66 -21.82 6.21
C ARG A 131 15.54 -23.04 5.31
N ARG A 132 16.62 -23.38 4.58
CA ARG A 132 16.61 -24.51 3.65
C ARG A 132 16.09 -25.71 4.43
N LEU A 133 14.85 -26.12 4.16
CA LEU A 133 14.41 -27.46 4.50
C LEU A 133 15.19 -28.38 3.57
N GLY A 134 15.95 -29.32 4.13
CA GLY A 134 16.56 -30.39 3.37
C GLY A 134 17.97 -30.09 2.85
N ALA A 135 18.95 -30.25 3.75
CA ALA A 135 20.17 -30.97 3.40
C ALA A 135 20.31 -32.18 4.35
N GLU A 136 19.23 -32.96 4.49
CA GLU A 136 19.39 -34.38 4.80
C GLU A 136 19.58 -35.09 3.46
N ARG A 137 20.84 -35.15 3.03
CA ARG A 137 21.30 -36.22 2.14
C ARG A 137 22.02 -37.21 3.03
N GLY A 138 21.49 -38.43 3.04
CA GLY A 138 21.94 -39.50 3.91
C GLY A 138 23.42 -39.80 3.76
N ASN A 139 24.07 -40.03 4.89
CA ASN A 139 25.05 -41.07 4.99
C ASN A 139 24.37 -42.24 5.71
N ALA A 140 24.25 -43.35 4.99
CA ALA A 140 23.94 -44.63 5.59
C ALA A 140 25.11 -44.99 6.51
N GLU A 141 24.88 -44.89 7.81
CA GLU A 141 25.75 -45.48 8.82
C GLU A 141 25.39 -46.96 8.90
N SER A 142 26.39 -47.80 8.62
CA SER A 142 26.33 -49.26 8.64
C SER A 142 25.74 -49.79 9.96
N PRO A 143 24.93 -50.86 9.95
CA PRO A 143 24.34 -51.38 11.19
C PRO A 143 25.40 -52.08 12.05
N THR A 144 25.68 -51.51 13.22
CA THR A 144 26.38 -52.18 14.33
C THR A 144 25.52 -53.36 14.83
N PRO A 145 26.09 -54.55 15.08
CA PRO A 145 25.32 -55.71 15.51
C PRO A 145 24.86 -55.59 16.96
N ALA A 146 23.66 -56.11 17.23
CA ALA A 146 23.01 -56.11 18.54
C ALA A 146 23.76 -56.96 19.59
N PRO A 147 23.80 -56.55 20.87
CA PRO A 147 24.30 -57.39 21.94
C PRO A 147 23.25 -58.44 22.39
N PRO A 148 23.70 -59.61 22.89
CA PRO A 148 22.81 -60.73 23.19
C PRO A 148 22.01 -60.55 24.47
N ALA A 149 20.78 -61.09 24.46
CA ALA A 149 19.88 -61.12 25.60
C ALA A 149 20.32 -62.11 26.69
N ARG A 150 20.37 -61.64 27.93
CA ARG A 150 20.20 -62.39 29.19
C ARG A 150 19.47 -61.42 30.13
N GLY A 151 18.40 -61.72 30.85
CA GLY A 151 17.85 -62.98 31.31
C GLY A 151 17.58 -62.84 32.81
N GLY A 152 16.30 -62.63 33.19
CA GLY A 152 15.75 -63.10 34.47
C GLY A 152 15.83 -62.22 35.74
N ALA A 153 14.66 -62.16 36.42
CA ALA A 153 14.42 -62.02 37.87
C ALA A 153 14.70 -60.64 38.53
N ARG A 154 13.98 -60.14 39.53
CA ARG A 154 12.71 -60.39 40.27
C ARG A 154 12.68 -59.28 41.34
N GLU A 155 11.48 -58.80 41.70
CA GLU A 155 11.09 -58.27 43.04
C GLU A 155 11.83 -57.02 43.59
N ARG A 156 11.23 -56.09 44.36
CA ARG A 156 10.06 -56.08 45.25
C ARG A 156 9.72 -54.61 45.60
N GLU A 157 8.51 -54.40 46.13
CA GLU A 157 7.92 -53.17 46.67
C GLU A 157 8.76 -52.38 47.69
N THR A 158 8.52 -51.06 47.79
CA THR A 158 8.07 -50.32 49.01
C THR A 158 7.93 -48.81 48.69
N VAL A 159 6.72 -48.26 48.66
CA VAL A 159 5.98 -47.57 49.76
C VAL A 159 6.56 -46.18 50.14
N SER A 160 5.71 -45.16 49.88
CA SER A 160 5.69 -43.75 50.36
C SER A 160 5.68 -43.65 51.91
N PRO A 161 5.75 -42.46 52.60
CA PRO A 161 5.12 -41.19 52.24
C PRO A 161 5.82 -39.87 52.62
N ARG A 162 5.12 -38.83 52.16
CA ARG A 162 5.21 -37.39 52.44
C ARG A 162 5.43 -37.00 53.91
N THR A 163 6.05 -35.83 54.07
CA THR A 163 5.62 -34.74 54.96
C THR A 163 5.62 -33.45 54.18
#